data_AF-A0A1Q7CA30-F1
#
_entry.id   AF-A0A1Q7CA30-F1
#
_cell.length_a   1.000
_cell.length_b   1.000
_cell.length_c   1.000
_cell.angle_alpha   90.00
_cell.angle_beta   90.00
_cell.angle_gamma   90.00
#
_symmetry.space_group_name_H-M   'P 1'
#
loop_
_entity.id
_entity.type
_entity.pdbx_description
1 polymer ?
#
loop_
_entity_poly.entity_id
_entity_poly.type
_entity_poly.pdbx_seq_one_letter_code
_entity_poly.pdbx_strand_id
1 'polypeptide(L)'
;MPAGMDGSTLTLTVGPALIEVFGDLNQGSASDVSQLTLPQLIVAESKAPVVTSTGVSVTQLEDYLLKQPGITPQLAADIKAIGDPTHTLPIPVPVGYATSSDVTVQGVQGVALGDNTGAGAAVVWIKGHVFFVGGSLKQSEILTIANQLR
;
A
#
# COMPACT_ATOMS: atom_id res chain seq x y z
N MET A 1 -22.86 15.50 17.08
CA MET A 1 -21.53 14.93 17.35
C MET A 1 -21.66 13.85 18.42
N PRO A 2 -21.16 12.62 18.21
CA PRO A 2 -21.16 11.55 19.22
C PRO A 2 -20.45 11.97 20.52
N ALA A 3 -20.89 11.41 21.65
CA ALA A 3 -20.20 11.61 22.93
C ALA A 3 -18.77 11.04 22.87
N GLY A 4 -17.79 11.79 23.39
CA GLY A 4 -16.38 11.38 23.40
C GLY A 4 -15.58 11.72 22.15
N MET A 5 -16.21 12.25 21.08
CA MET A 5 -15.53 12.66 19.85
C MET A 5 -14.61 13.87 20.03
N ASP A 6 -15.03 14.83 20.85
CA ASP A 6 -14.23 16.02 21.11
C ASP A 6 -12.97 15.62 21.88
N GLY A 7 -11.81 16.03 21.36
CA GLY A 7 -10.50 15.60 21.88
C GLY A 7 -10.09 14.16 21.56
N SER A 8 -10.86 13.40 20.77
CA SER A 8 -10.43 12.08 20.29
C SER A 8 -9.15 12.20 19.45
N THR A 9 -8.20 11.31 19.68
CA THR A 9 -6.97 11.20 18.87
C THR A 9 -7.02 9.96 18.00
N LEU A 10 -6.54 10.08 16.77
CA LEU A 10 -6.33 8.96 15.86
C LEU A 10 -4.83 8.69 15.76
N THR A 11 -4.40 7.47 16.08
CA THR A 11 -2.99 7.09 16.03
C THR A 11 -2.80 6.00 14.97
N LEU A 12 -2.02 6.33 13.95
CA LEU A 12 -1.52 5.39 12.95
C LEU A 12 -0.17 4.85 13.39
N THR A 13 -0.09 3.55 13.64
CA THR A 13 1.17 2.86 13.94
C THR A 13 1.57 2.07 12.71
N VAL A 14 2.63 2.52 12.02
CA VAL A 14 3.31 1.72 11.00
C VAL A 14 4.26 0.74 11.69
N GLY A 15 4.14 -0.53 11.34
CA GLY A 15 4.96 -1.57 11.93
C GLY A 15 6.40 -1.56 11.42
N PRO A 16 7.31 -2.29 12.09
CA PRO A 16 8.67 -2.46 11.59
C PRO A 16 8.65 -3.11 10.20
N ALA A 17 9.62 -2.72 9.37
CA ALA A 17 9.84 -3.25 8.04
C ALA A 17 11.29 -3.75 7.90
N LEU A 18 11.45 -4.88 7.24
CA LEU A 18 12.73 -5.38 6.73
C LEU A 18 12.77 -5.11 5.23
N ILE A 19 13.87 -4.53 4.76
CA ILE A 19 14.11 -4.23 3.35
C ILE A 19 15.49 -4.74 2.98
N GLU A 20 15.57 -5.58 1.96
CA GLU A 20 16.80 -6.05 1.36
C GLU A 20 16.87 -5.55 -0.08
N VAL A 21 17.99 -4.93 -0.44
CA VAL A 21 18.22 -4.38 -1.78
C VAL A 21 19.43 -5.06 -2.40
N PHE A 22 19.26 -5.52 -3.62
CA PHE A 22 20.30 -6.11 -4.45
C PHE A 22 20.59 -5.21 -5.65
N GLY A 23 21.88 -4.97 -5.91
CA GLY A 23 22.37 -4.09 -6.97
C GLY A 23 22.74 -2.70 -6.49
N ASP A 24 23.08 -1.83 -7.43
CA ASP A 24 23.53 -0.47 -7.14
C ASP A 24 22.36 0.44 -6.73
N LEU A 25 22.44 0.96 -5.51
CA LEU A 25 21.55 2.00 -5.02
C LEU A 25 22.09 3.37 -5.45
N ASN A 26 21.65 3.85 -6.61
CA ASN A 26 21.76 5.27 -6.92
C ASN A 26 20.63 5.99 -6.18
N GLN A 27 20.95 6.88 -5.24
CA GLN A 27 19.95 7.64 -4.48
C GLN A 27 19.28 8.67 -5.41
N GLY A 28 18.26 8.26 -6.16
CA GLY A 28 17.28 9.18 -6.73
C GLY A 28 16.47 9.83 -5.60
N SER A 29 16.02 11.07 -5.81
CA SER A 29 15.18 11.75 -4.82
C SER A 29 13.79 11.11 -4.79
N ALA A 30 13.36 10.59 -3.63
CA ALA A 30 12.03 9.99 -3.45
C ALA A 30 10.86 10.98 -3.70
N SER A 31 11.16 12.28 -3.77
CA SER A 31 10.20 13.35 -4.01
C SER A 31 9.90 13.58 -5.50
N ASP A 32 10.72 13.04 -6.41
CA ASP A 32 10.53 13.17 -7.86
C ASP A 32 10.56 11.77 -8.50
N VAL A 33 9.37 11.26 -8.80
CA VAL A 33 9.15 9.93 -9.42
C VAL A 33 9.86 9.79 -10.77
N SER A 34 10.17 10.90 -11.45
CA SER A 34 10.90 10.93 -12.71
C SER A 34 12.39 10.59 -12.55
N GLN A 35 12.92 10.71 -11.32
CA GLN A 35 14.31 10.42 -10.96
C GLN A 35 14.45 9.11 -10.17
N LEU A 36 13.36 8.35 -10.05
CA LEU A 36 13.37 7.07 -9.35
C LEU A 36 14.21 6.07 -10.18
N THR A 37 15.42 5.78 -9.71
CA THR A 37 16.23 4.71 -10.27
C THR A 37 15.92 3.42 -9.53
N LEU A 38 15.31 2.45 -10.22
CA LEU A 38 15.03 1.15 -9.61
C LEU A 38 16.33 0.34 -9.53
N PRO A 39 16.70 -0.17 -8.34
CA PRO A 39 17.78 -1.15 -8.24
C PRO A 39 17.40 -2.46 -8.93
N GLN A 40 18.31 -3.44 -8.94
CA GLN A 40 18.05 -4.72 -9.61
C GLN A 40 16.90 -5.47 -8.94
N LEU A 41 16.90 -5.53 -7.61
CA LEU A 41 15.86 -6.19 -6.85
C LEU A 41 15.75 -5.58 -5.46
N ILE A 42 14.52 -5.44 -4.99
CA ILE A 42 14.13 -5.09 -3.64
C ILE A 42 13.19 -6.17 -3.16
N VAL A 43 13.45 -6.70 -1.97
CA VAL A 43 12.52 -7.56 -1.24
C VAL A 43 12.24 -6.89 0.09
N ALA A 44 10.96 -6.72 0.42
CA ALA A 44 10.57 -6.14 1.69
C ALA A 44 9.40 -6.87 2.32
N GLU A 45 9.41 -6.87 3.65
CA GLU A 45 8.34 -7.38 4.50
C GLU A 45 8.07 -6.35 5.60
N SER A 46 6.81 -6.06 5.87
CA SER A 46 6.42 -5.22 7.00
C SER A 46 5.16 -5.73 7.68
N LYS A 47 4.97 -5.36 8.95
CA LYS A 47 3.67 -5.54 9.58
C LYS A 47 2.67 -4.54 9.00
N ALA A 48 1.43 -5.00 8.79
CA ALA A 48 0.34 -4.13 8.38
C ALA A 48 0.18 -2.96 9.38
N PRO A 49 -0.10 -1.74 8.89
CA PRO A 49 -0.35 -0.60 9.76
C PRO A 49 -1.59 -0.84 10.63
N VAL A 50 -1.56 -0.34 11.86
CA VAL A 50 -2.69 -0.40 12.79
C VAL A 50 -3.17 1.00 13.09
N VAL A 51 -4.48 1.22 12.97
CA VAL A 51 -5.12 2.48 13.33
C VAL A 51 -5.90 2.29 14.62
N THR A 52 -5.68 3.18 15.58
CA THR A 52 -6.40 3.19 16.86
C THR A 52 -6.97 4.57 17.13
N SER A 53 -8.03 4.62 17.94
CA SER A 53 -8.60 5.89 18.38
C SER A 53 -8.88 5.89 19.88
N THR A 54 -8.76 7.07 20.49
CA THR A 54 -9.16 7.32 21.88
C THR A 54 -10.57 7.92 21.92
N GLY A 55 -11.36 7.60 22.95
CA GLY A 55 -12.71 8.14 23.14
C GLY A 55 -13.78 7.35 22.37
N VAL A 56 -13.75 7.39 21.04
CA VAL A 56 -14.68 6.66 20.16
C VAL A 56 -13.94 5.69 19.24
N SER A 57 -14.65 4.76 18.59
CA SER A 57 -14.01 3.86 17.63
C SER A 57 -13.65 4.57 16.32
N VAL A 58 -12.68 4.04 15.59
CA VAL A 58 -12.29 4.54 14.25
C VAL A 58 -13.50 4.56 13.31
N THR A 59 -14.33 3.52 13.33
CA THR A 59 -15.56 3.43 12.52
C THR A 59 -16.59 4.49 12.92
N GLN A 60 -16.73 4.80 14.21
CA GLN A 60 -17.65 5.85 14.67
C GLN A 60 -17.18 7.25 14.23
N LEU A 61 -15.87 7.51 14.26
CA LEU A 61 -15.27 8.74 13.71
C LEU A 61 -15.54 8.85 12.21
N GLU A 62 -15.23 7.79 11.47
CA GLU A 62 -15.44 7.74 10.02
C GLU A 62 -16.91 7.98 9.66
N ASP A 63 -17.84 7.24 10.26
CA ASP A 63 -19.27 7.40 10.00
C ASP A 63 -19.79 8.80 10.33
N TYR A 64 -19.23 9.47 11.34
CA TYR A 64 -19.61 10.84 11.64
C TYR A 64 -19.06 11.84 10.63
N LEU A 65 -17.78 11.70 10.23
CA LEU A 65 -17.12 12.55 9.25
C LEU A 65 -17.81 12.44 7.89
N LEU A 66 -18.16 11.22 7.47
CA LEU A 66 -18.83 10.95 6.20
C LEU A 66 -20.27 11.46 6.14
N LYS A 67 -20.89 11.76 7.29
CA LYS A 67 -22.24 12.36 7.38
C LYS A 67 -22.21 13.90 7.46
N GLN A 68 -21.05 14.54 7.47
CA GLN A 68 -20.98 15.99 7.53
C GLN A 68 -21.50 16.64 6.23
N PRO A 69 -22.14 17.82 6.31
CA PRO A 69 -22.54 18.57 5.12
C PRO A 69 -21.34 18.83 4.20
N GLY A 70 -21.51 18.57 2.91
CA GLY A 70 -20.46 18.75 1.89
C GLY A 70 -19.73 17.48 1.45
N ILE A 71 -19.91 16.35 2.16
CA ILE A 71 -19.44 15.05 1.67
C ILE A 71 -20.49 14.47 0.71
N THR A 72 -20.10 14.16 -0.52
CA THR A 72 -21.00 13.53 -1.50
C THR A 72 -21.19 12.05 -1.17
N PRO A 73 -22.33 11.43 -1.54
CA PRO A 73 -22.52 9.99 -1.36
C PRO A 73 -21.43 9.15 -2.03
N GLN A 74 -20.93 9.60 -3.19
CA GLN A 74 -19.83 8.92 -3.89
C GLN A 74 -18.53 8.98 -3.11
N LEU A 75 -18.13 10.16 -2.60
CA LEU A 75 -16.92 10.30 -1.79
C LEU A 75 -17.01 9.47 -0.51
N ALA A 76 -18.18 9.42 0.12
CA ALA A 76 -18.41 8.56 1.29
C ALA A 76 -18.30 7.08 0.94
N ALA A 77 -18.81 6.66 -0.22
CA ALA A 77 -18.66 5.28 -0.70
C ALA A 77 -17.19 4.95 -1.02
N ASP A 78 -16.46 5.85 -1.67
CA ASP A 78 -15.05 5.68 -2.02
C ASP A 78 -14.17 5.57 -0.77
N ILE A 79 -14.39 6.43 0.24
CA ILE A 79 -13.68 6.36 1.52
C ILE A 79 -14.00 5.04 2.24
N LYS A 80 -15.27 4.62 2.27
CA LYS A 80 -15.66 3.32 2.85
C LYS A 80 -15.09 2.12 2.08
N ALA A 81 -14.83 2.29 0.78
CA ALA A 81 -14.21 1.26 -0.04
C ALA A 81 -12.71 1.11 0.24
N ILE A 82 -12.04 2.14 0.77
CA ILE A 82 -10.70 1.99 1.38
C ILE A 82 -10.79 1.00 2.56
N GLY A 83 -11.91 1.01 3.29
CA GLY A 83 -12.26 -0.02 4.26
C GLY A 83 -11.37 -0.02 5.51
N ASP A 84 -11.22 -1.18 6.12
CA ASP A 84 -10.36 -1.37 7.29
C ASP A 84 -8.89 -1.43 6.83
N PRO A 85 -8.01 -0.47 7.21
CA PRO A 85 -6.60 -0.47 6.81
C PRO A 85 -5.82 -1.67 7.33
N THR A 86 -6.38 -2.46 8.27
CA THR A 86 -5.79 -3.74 8.67
C THR A 86 -6.07 -4.87 7.67
N HIS A 87 -7.02 -4.69 6.75
CA HIS A 87 -7.44 -5.64 5.72
C HIS A 87 -7.29 -5.12 4.29
N THR A 88 -7.15 -3.80 4.10
CA THR A 88 -6.98 -3.16 2.79
C THR A 88 -5.76 -2.25 2.80
N LEU A 89 -4.81 -2.51 1.90
CA LEU A 89 -3.62 -1.67 1.72
C LEU A 89 -3.81 -0.75 0.50
N PRO A 90 -3.90 0.58 0.68
CA PRO A 90 -3.93 1.49 -0.45
C PRO A 90 -2.56 1.51 -1.15
N ILE A 91 -2.54 1.21 -2.45
CA ILE A 91 -1.32 1.23 -3.27
C ILE A 91 -1.42 2.42 -4.25
N PRO A 92 -0.65 3.50 -4.06
CA PRO A 92 -0.64 4.63 -4.99
C PRO A 92 -0.02 4.21 -6.32
N VAL A 93 -0.75 4.38 -7.42
CA VAL A 93 -0.25 4.14 -8.78
C VAL A 93 -0.08 5.48 -9.49
N PRO A 94 1.15 5.92 -9.81
CA PRO A 94 1.38 7.18 -10.51
C PRO A 94 0.83 7.09 -11.95
N VAL A 95 -0.14 7.95 -12.26
CA VAL A 95 -0.75 8.01 -13.59
C VAL A 95 0.30 8.29 -14.67
N GLY A 96 0.26 7.56 -15.78
CA GLY A 96 1.18 7.75 -16.91
C GLY A 96 2.57 7.16 -16.72
N TYR A 97 2.89 6.57 -15.56
CA TYR A 97 4.19 5.93 -15.29
C TYR A 97 4.08 4.43 -15.00
N ALA A 98 2.99 4.00 -14.36
CA ALA A 98 2.75 2.61 -14.04
C ALA A 98 1.30 2.18 -14.31
N THR A 99 1.13 0.88 -14.53
CA THR A 99 -0.16 0.20 -14.58
C THR A 99 -0.23 -0.83 -13.45
N SER A 100 -1.45 -1.10 -12.98
CA SER A 100 -1.69 -2.14 -11.97
C SER A 100 -2.52 -3.28 -12.54
N SER A 101 -2.29 -4.49 -12.05
CA SER A 101 -3.08 -5.66 -12.39
C SER A 101 -3.17 -6.61 -11.20
N ASP A 102 -4.30 -7.29 -11.09
CA ASP A 102 -4.52 -8.32 -10.09
C ASP A 102 -3.70 -9.57 -10.41
N VAL A 103 -3.04 -10.13 -9.39
CA VAL A 103 -2.23 -11.35 -9.49
C VAL A 103 -2.44 -12.25 -8.28
N THR A 104 -2.07 -13.51 -8.42
CA THR A 104 -2.02 -14.45 -7.30
C THR A 104 -0.57 -14.76 -6.94
N VAL A 105 -0.21 -14.58 -5.66
CA VAL A 105 1.11 -14.88 -5.12
C VAL A 105 0.95 -15.84 -3.96
N GLN A 106 1.60 -16.99 -4.01
CA GLN A 106 1.53 -18.03 -2.97
C GLN A 106 0.08 -18.41 -2.57
N GLY A 107 -0.85 -18.36 -3.51
CA GLY A 107 -2.27 -18.68 -3.28
C GLY A 107 -3.11 -17.56 -2.66
N VAL A 108 -2.55 -16.37 -2.43
CA VAL A 108 -3.30 -15.19 -1.97
C VAL A 108 -3.37 -14.12 -3.06
N GLN A 109 -4.39 -13.27 -2.99
CA GLN A 109 -4.54 -12.12 -3.89
C GLN A 109 -3.42 -11.10 -3.64
N GLY A 110 -2.86 -10.56 -4.71
CA GLY A 110 -1.89 -9.47 -4.70
C GLY A 110 -2.09 -8.54 -5.89
N VAL A 111 -1.30 -7.47 -5.91
CA VAL A 111 -1.31 -6.45 -6.95
C VAL A 111 0.07 -6.37 -7.57
N ALA A 112 0.15 -6.56 -8.88
CA ALA A 112 1.35 -6.30 -9.65
C ALA A 112 1.31 -4.89 -10.23
N LEU A 113 2.46 -4.22 -10.19
CA LEU A 113 2.72 -2.93 -10.79
C LEU A 113 3.74 -3.14 -11.91
N GLY A 114 3.46 -2.65 -13.11
CA GLY A 114 4.39 -2.66 -14.24
C GLY A 114 4.58 -1.25 -14.76
N ASP A 115 5.82 -0.89 -15.10
CA ASP A 115 6.07 0.35 -15.83
C ASP A 115 5.59 0.26 -17.29
N ASN A 116 5.40 1.40 -17.94
CA ASN A 116 4.92 1.47 -19.33
C ASN A 116 5.94 0.98 -20.37
N THR A 117 7.17 0.66 -19.96
CA THR A 117 8.27 0.21 -20.84
C THR A 117 8.53 -1.30 -20.75
N GLY A 118 7.99 -1.96 -19.71
CA GLY A 118 8.27 -3.35 -19.34
C GLY A 118 9.64 -3.56 -18.68
N ALA A 119 10.36 -2.50 -18.30
CA ALA A 119 11.72 -2.58 -17.77
C ALA A 119 11.78 -2.79 -16.25
N GLY A 120 10.76 -2.31 -15.54
CA GLY A 120 10.61 -2.49 -14.10
C GLY A 120 9.22 -2.98 -13.73
N ALA A 121 9.17 -3.78 -12.68
CA ALA A 121 7.93 -4.29 -12.12
C ALA A 121 8.04 -4.44 -10.60
N ALA A 122 6.89 -4.46 -9.94
CA ALA A 122 6.76 -4.80 -8.54
C ALA A 122 5.50 -5.63 -8.29
N VAL A 123 5.46 -6.35 -7.17
CA VAL A 123 4.27 -7.03 -6.68
C VAL A 123 4.15 -6.84 -5.18
N VAL A 124 2.92 -6.58 -4.74
CA VAL A 124 2.56 -6.38 -3.33
C VAL A 124 1.45 -7.37 -2.99
N TRP A 125 1.59 -8.07 -1.87
CA TRP A 125 0.56 -8.99 -1.38
C TRP A 125 0.57 -9.05 0.15
N ILE A 126 -0.53 -9.57 0.70
CA ILE A 126 -0.72 -9.69 2.15
C ILE A 126 -0.93 -11.15 2.53
N LYS A 127 -0.11 -11.66 3.43
CA LYS A 127 -0.23 -13.01 4.00
C LYS A 127 0.20 -12.98 5.47
N GLY A 128 -0.62 -12.36 6.32
CA GLY A 128 -0.29 -12.02 7.71
C GLY A 128 0.66 -10.81 7.84
N HIS A 129 1.57 -10.65 6.88
CA HIS A 129 2.47 -9.52 6.70
C HIS A 129 2.26 -8.91 5.31
N VAL A 130 2.68 -7.65 5.14
CA VAL A 130 2.73 -6.96 3.85
C VAL A 130 4.07 -7.26 3.21
N PHE A 131 4.04 -7.87 2.03
CA PHE A 131 5.22 -8.19 1.25
C PHE A 131 5.31 -7.31 0.02
N PHE A 132 6.53 -6.97 -0.37
CA PHE A 132 6.85 -6.25 -1.59
C PHE A 132 8.05 -6.92 -2.26
N VAL A 133 7.97 -7.15 -3.56
CA VAL A 133 9.11 -7.51 -4.40
C VAL A 133 9.08 -6.63 -5.63
N GLY A 134 10.17 -5.96 -5.95
CA GLY A 134 10.22 -5.09 -7.13
C GLY A 134 11.63 -4.74 -7.56
N GLY A 135 11.78 -4.27 -8.79
CA GLY A 135 13.10 -3.94 -9.35
C GLY A 135 13.07 -3.77 -10.86
N SER A 136 14.25 -3.60 -11.45
CA SER A 136 14.47 -3.56 -12.89
C SER A 136 14.45 -4.96 -13.53
N LEU A 137 13.40 -5.73 -13.21
CA LEU A 137 13.12 -7.07 -13.71
C LEU A 137 11.72 -7.11 -14.32
N LYS A 138 11.49 -8.08 -15.21
CA LYS A 138 10.15 -8.26 -15.79
C LYS A 138 9.17 -8.74 -14.72
N GLN A 139 7.90 -8.38 -14.88
CA GLN A 139 6.83 -8.81 -13.97
C GLN A 139 6.79 -10.34 -13.77
N SER A 140 7.07 -11.13 -14.80
CA SER A 140 7.13 -12.60 -14.69
C SER A 140 8.25 -13.10 -13.77
N GLU A 141 9.40 -12.42 -13.77
CA GLU A 141 10.55 -12.74 -12.92
C GLU A 141 10.25 -12.33 -11.47
N ILE A 142 9.70 -11.12 -11.28
CA ILE A 142 9.24 -10.64 -9.98
C ILE A 142 8.21 -11.58 -9.36
N LEU A 143 7.21 -12.04 -10.13
CA LEU A 143 6.23 -13.01 -9.68
C LEU A 143 6.85 -14.36 -9.34
N THR A 144 7.86 -14.81 -10.09
CA THR A 144 8.59 -16.04 -9.79
C THR A 144 9.31 -15.93 -8.45
N ILE A 145 10.03 -14.82 -8.21
CA ILE A 145 10.72 -14.55 -6.94
C ILE A 145 9.71 -14.49 -5.79
N ALA A 146 8.62 -13.74 -5.95
CA ALA A 146 7.59 -13.61 -4.92
C ALA A 146 6.96 -14.96 -4.52
N ASN A 147 6.77 -15.87 -5.48
CA ASN A 147 6.27 -17.22 -5.21
C ASN A 147 7.30 -18.14 -4.53
N GLN A 148 8.59 -17.79 -4.56
CA GLN A 148 9.68 -18.56 -3.94
C GLN A 148 10.06 -18.07 -2.55
N LEU A 149 9.64 -16.86 -2.15
CA LEU A 149 9.84 -16.37 -0.79
C LEU A 149 9.11 -17.25 0.23
N ARG A 150 9.73 -17.46 1.39
CA ARG A 150 9.23 -18.33 2.45
C ARG A 150 8.93 -17.55 3.71
#